data_AF-A0ABD1NNU4-F1
#
_entry.id   AF-A0ABD1NNU4-F1
#
_cell.length_a   1.000
_cell.length_b   1.000
_cell.length_c   1.000
_cell.angle_alpha   90.00
_cell.angle_beta   90.00
_cell.angle_gamma   90.00
#
_symmetry.space_group_name_H-M   'P 1'
#
loop_
_entity.id
_entity.type
_entity.pdbx_description
1 polymer ?
#
loop_
_entity_poly.entity_id
_entity_poly.type
_entity_poly.pdbx_seq_one_letter_code
_entity_poly.pdbx_strand_id
1 'polypeptide(L)'
;MGFSSLIEQLRMQHLIRAENGEALVINSHMMLHYIPDETLAVVPNTSSPQISIETCSSNSFLRSMFLEALRSLDPTIVILVDEDADFTSDNLVHRLRSAYNYLWIPFDTVDTFLPRGSKQRQWYEADICWKIENVIAHEGPKRVERLEPKSKWVQRMRNASFRGISFSEEAITEVKSMLDEHAAGWGLKREEEDVVLTWKGHNVVFATAWLTI
;
A
#
# COMPACT_ATOMS: atom_id res chain seq x y z
N MET A 1 -14.18 5.54 -12.65
CA MET A 1 -14.42 6.81 -11.93
C MET A 1 -13.47 6.92 -10.72
N GLY A 2 -12.18 6.60 -10.90
CA GLY A 2 -11.26 6.29 -9.80
C GLY A 2 -10.02 7.17 -9.84
N PHE A 3 -9.59 7.67 -8.68
CA PHE A 3 -8.40 8.49 -8.42
C PHE A 3 -8.30 9.88 -9.09
N SER A 4 -8.49 10.02 -10.41
CA SER A 4 -8.39 11.34 -11.06
C SER A 4 -9.43 12.34 -10.52
N SER A 5 -10.68 11.89 -10.38
CA SER A 5 -11.75 12.69 -9.77
C SER A 5 -11.49 13.03 -8.30
N LEU A 6 -10.82 12.13 -7.56
CA LEU A 6 -10.45 12.37 -6.16
C LEU A 6 -9.34 13.42 -6.07
N ILE A 7 -8.31 13.29 -6.91
CA ILE A 7 -7.23 14.28 -7.01
C ILE A 7 -7.76 15.65 -7.41
N GLU A 8 -8.63 15.72 -8.42
CA GLU A 8 -9.24 16.99 -8.82
C GLU A 8 -10.10 17.60 -7.72
N GLN A 9 -10.89 16.78 -7.00
CA GLN A 9 -11.64 17.25 -5.84
C GLN A 9 -10.71 17.76 -4.74
N LEU A 10 -9.61 17.05 -4.44
CA LEU A 10 -8.61 17.46 -3.45
C LEU A 10 -7.90 18.74 -3.87
N ARG A 11 -7.55 18.91 -5.15
CA ARG A 11 -6.97 20.15 -5.71
C ARG A 11 -7.90 21.33 -5.54
N MET A 12 -9.17 21.17 -5.89
CA MET A 12 -10.19 22.22 -5.75
C MET A 12 -10.38 22.62 -4.28
N GLN A 13 -10.41 21.65 -3.36
CA GLN A 13 -10.49 21.92 -1.93
C GLN A 13 -9.21 22.57 -1.37
N HIS A 14 -8.04 22.15 -1.87
CA HIS A 14 -6.76 22.68 -1.43
C HIS A 14 -6.55 24.13 -1.90
N LEU A 15 -6.96 24.49 -3.12
CA LEU A 15 -6.90 25.88 -3.58
C LEU A 15 -7.63 26.84 -2.63
N ILE A 16 -8.76 26.41 -2.08
CA ILE A 16 -9.57 27.21 -1.14
C ILE A 16 -8.90 27.28 0.26
N ARG A 17 -8.18 26.24 0.68
CA ARG A 17 -7.55 26.14 2.01
C ARG A 17 -6.16 26.76 2.08
N ALA A 18 -5.41 26.75 0.98
CA ALA A 18 -4.07 27.33 0.90
C ALA A 18 -4.09 28.85 1.20
N GLU A 19 -5.19 29.53 0.85
CA GLU A 19 -5.40 30.95 1.19
C GLU A 19 -5.48 31.21 2.71
N ASN A 20 -5.76 30.19 3.51
CA ASN A 20 -5.92 30.29 4.97
C ASN A 20 -4.69 29.83 5.77
N GLY A 21 -3.63 29.32 5.11
CA GLY A 21 -2.43 28.82 5.77
C GLY A 21 -2.61 27.52 6.57
N GLU A 22 -3.61 26.70 6.24
CA GLU A 22 -3.84 25.41 6.89
C GLU A 22 -2.78 24.36 6.50
N ALA A 23 -2.32 23.57 7.47
CA ALA A 23 -1.45 22.42 7.20
C ALA A 23 -2.25 21.27 6.57
N LEU A 24 -1.71 20.71 5.47
CA LEU A 24 -2.31 19.55 4.80
C LEU A 24 -1.56 18.26 5.19
N VAL A 25 -2.28 17.33 5.81
CA VAL A 25 -1.76 15.99 6.14
C VAL A 25 -2.46 14.96 5.25
N ILE A 26 -1.68 14.13 4.56
CA ILE A 26 -2.20 13.03 3.76
C ILE A 26 -1.83 11.73 4.43
N ASN A 27 -2.83 11.00 4.93
CA ASN A 27 -2.64 9.66 5.47
C ASN A 27 -3.10 8.61 4.46
N SER A 28 -2.15 7.85 3.92
CA SER A 28 -2.42 6.75 3.03
C SER A 28 -2.19 5.42 3.74
N HIS A 29 -3.26 4.84 4.26
CA HIS A 29 -3.22 3.63 5.07
C HIS A 29 -3.85 2.46 4.31
N MET A 30 -3.04 1.47 3.94
CA MET A 30 -3.44 0.19 3.31
C MET A 30 -4.17 0.34 1.96
N MET A 31 -3.89 1.41 1.19
CA MET A 31 -4.69 1.76 0.01
C MET A 31 -3.91 1.89 -1.30
N LEU A 32 -2.62 2.23 -1.28
CA LEU A 32 -1.93 2.55 -2.53
C LEU A 32 -1.70 1.33 -3.41
N HIS A 33 -1.56 0.14 -2.84
CA HIS A 33 -1.40 -1.10 -3.60
C HIS A 33 -2.60 -1.42 -4.51
N TYR A 34 -3.80 -0.92 -4.22
CA TYR A 34 -4.97 -1.08 -5.08
C TYR A 34 -4.93 -0.23 -6.35
N ILE A 35 -4.05 0.79 -6.42
CA ILE A 35 -3.84 1.52 -7.66
C ILE A 35 -3.20 0.54 -8.66
N PRO A 36 -3.84 0.27 -9.81
CA PRO A 36 -3.34 -0.71 -10.77
C PRO A 36 -2.05 -0.22 -11.42
N ASP A 37 -1.17 -1.14 -11.82
CA ASP A 37 0.06 -0.79 -12.53
C ASP A 37 -0.14 -0.63 -14.04
N GLU A 38 -1.16 -1.30 -14.57
CA GLU A 38 -1.48 -1.36 -16.00
C GLU A 38 -2.49 -0.27 -16.37
N THR A 39 -2.22 0.44 -17.45
CA THR A 39 -3.22 1.32 -18.07
C THR A 39 -4.00 0.49 -19.09
N LEU A 40 -5.32 0.50 -19.06
CA LEU A 40 -6.14 -0.03 -20.16
C LEU A 40 -5.98 0.91 -21.36
N ALA A 41 -4.91 0.75 -22.13
CA ALA A 41 -4.74 1.47 -23.38
C ALA A 41 -5.65 0.83 -24.44
N VAL A 42 -6.73 1.53 -24.80
CA VAL A 42 -7.48 1.24 -26.02
C VAL A 42 -6.72 1.92 -27.16
N VAL A 43 -5.92 1.16 -27.91
CA VAL A 43 -5.24 1.67 -29.10
C VAL A 43 -6.20 1.52 -30.30
N PRO A 44 -6.58 2.60 -31.02
CA PRO A 44 -7.33 2.47 -32.26
C PRO A 44 -6.38 1.97 -33.35
N ASN A 45 -6.51 0.71 -33.74
CA ASN A 45 -5.73 0.13 -34.83
C ASN A 45 -6.18 0.73 -36.17
N THR A 46 -5.29 1.41 -36.88
CA THR A 46 -5.58 2.06 -38.18
C THR A 46 -5.60 1.09 -39.38
N SER A 47 -5.51 -0.22 -39.15
CA SER A 47 -5.41 -1.21 -40.24
C SER A 47 -6.29 -2.45 -40.09
N SER A 48 -7.18 -2.54 -39.07
CA SER A 48 -8.20 -3.59 -38.96
C SER A 48 -9.27 -3.20 -37.92
N PRO A 49 -10.57 -3.56 -38.10
CA PRO A 49 -11.63 -3.27 -37.14
C PRO A 49 -11.60 -4.19 -35.90
N GLN A 50 -10.44 -4.76 -35.56
CA GLN A 50 -10.26 -5.58 -34.37
C GLN A 50 -9.49 -4.76 -33.33
N ILE A 51 -10.15 -4.49 -32.21
CA ILE A 51 -9.60 -3.82 -31.02
C ILE A 51 -8.57 -4.78 -30.42
N SER A 52 -7.27 -4.49 -30.56
CA SER A 52 -6.25 -5.16 -29.75
C SER A 52 -5.95 -4.30 -28.53
N ILE A 53 -6.14 -4.88 -27.34
CA ILE A 53 -5.69 -4.28 -26.10
C ILE A 53 -4.20 -4.63 -25.99
N GLU A 54 -3.33 -3.67 -26.28
CA GLU A 54 -1.90 -3.81 -25.98
C GLU A 54 -1.65 -3.29 -24.56
N THR A 55 -1.22 -4.17 -23.67
CA THR A 55 -0.82 -3.81 -22.31
C THR A 55 0.55 -3.13 -22.37
N CYS A 56 0.61 -1.81 -22.22
CA CYS A 56 1.89 -1.12 -22.06
C CYS A 56 2.55 -1.61 -20.75
N SER A 57 3.57 -2.46 -20.86
CA SER A 57 4.35 -3.01 -19.74
C SER A 57 5.31 -1.98 -19.10
N SER A 58 4.88 -0.74 -18.93
CA SER A 58 5.57 0.19 -18.04
C SER A 58 5.11 -0.12 -16.62
N ASN A 59 5.88 -0.94 -15.91
CA ASN A 59 5.69 -1.24 -14.50
C ASN A 59 5.30 0.04 -13.75
N SER A 60 4.02 0.16 -13.39
CA SER A 60 3.51 1.08 -12.38
C SER A 60 3.49 2.59 -12.68
N PHE A 61 3.13 2.96 -13.90
CA PHE A 61 2.94 4.37 -14.28
C PHE A 61 1.89 5.08 -13.40
N LEU A 62 0.76 4.42 -13.11
CA LEU A 62 -0.36 5.05 -12.39
C LEU A 62 -0.05 5.35 -10.92
N ARG A 63 0.69 4.46 -10.23
CA ARG A 63 1.13 4.72 -8.84
C ARG A 63 2.06 5.92 -8.79
N SER A 64 3.03 6.00 -9.71
CA SER A 64 3.94 7.14 -9.79
C SER A 64 3.21 8.44 -10.10
N MET A 65 2.32 8.46 -11.10
CA MET A 65 1.49 9.64 -11.38
C MET A 65 0.62 10.06 -10.19
N PHE A 66 0.08 9.09 -9.45
CA PHE A 66 -0.71 9.40 -8.26
C PHE A 66 0.14 10.10 -7.20
N LEU A 67 1.37 9.62 -6.96
CA LEU A 67 2.29 10.28 -6.01
C LEU A 67 2.71 11.67 -6.48
N GLU A 68 2.94 11.88 -7.78
CA GLU A 68 3.18 13.22 -8.35
C GLU A 68 1.98 14.15 -8.17
N ALA A 69 0.77 13.62 -8.32
CA ALA A 69 -0.45 14.37 -8.05
C ALA A 69 -0.59 14.73 -6.57
N LEU A 70 -0.28 13.81 -5.65
CA LEU A 70 -0.22 14.12 -4.22
C LEU A 70 0.83 15.20 -3.92
N ARG A 71 2.01 15.12 -4.56
CA ARG A 71 3.07 16.12 -4.43
C ARG A 71 2.60 17.51 -4.86
N SER A 72 1.77 17.59 -5.91
CA SER A 72 1.22 18.86 -6.43
C SER A 72 0.24 19.55 -5.48
N LEU A 73 -0.26 18.85 -4.46
CA LEU A 73 -1.08 19.43 -3.38
C LEU A 73 -0.24 20.10 -2.28
N ASP A 74 1.09 20.07 -2.42
CA ASP A 74 2.06 20.56 -1.44
C ASP A 74 1.74 20.18 0.03
N PRO A 75 1.51 18.89 0.34
CA PRO A 75 1.18 18.46 1.69
C PRO A 75 2.31 18.76 2.66
N THR A 76 1.95 19.21 3.86
CA THR A 76 2.87 19.37 4.99
C THR A 76 3.54 18.05 5.36
N ILE A 77 2.80 16.94 5.32
CA ILE A 77 3.33 15.59 5.54
C ILE A 77 2.46 14.55 4.84
N VAL A 78 3.10 13.50 4.33
CA VAL A 78 2.44 12.29 3.84
C VAL A 78 2.86 11.12 4.71
N ILE A 79 1.88 10.38 5.24
CA ILE A 79 2.09 9.11 5.92
C ILE A 79 1.70 8.00 4.96
N LEU A 80 2.59 7.03 4.75
CA LEU A 80 2.33 5.85 3.96
C LEU A 80 2.50 4.62 4.85
N VAL A 81 1.40 3.88 5.01
CA VAL A 81 1.33 2.60 5.71
C VAL A 81 0.81 1.54 4.76
N ASP A 82 1.55 0.45 4.59
CA ASP A 82 1.12 -0.68 3.77
C ASP A 82 1.76 -1.99 4.26
N GLU A 83 1.29 -3.10 3.74
CA GLU A 83 1.83 -4.43 4.01
C GLU A 83 3.16 -4.66 3.26
N ASP A 84 4.14 -5.29 3.92
CA ASP A 84 5.48 -5.52 3.36
C ASP A 84 5.58 -6.88 2.66
N ALA A 85 4.89 -7.01 1.51
CA ALA A 85 4.92 -8.21 0.67
C ALA A 85 5.01 -7.86 -0.82
N ASP A 86 5.48 -8.79 -1.66
CA ASP A 86 5.49 -8.61 -3.12
C ASP A 86 4.49 -9.54 -3.82
N PHE A 87 3.32 -8.99 -4.17
CA PHE A 87 2.28 -9.67 -4.97
C PHE A 87 2.17 -9.08 -6.40
N THR A 88 3.21 -8.37 -6.86
CA THR A 88 3.16 -7.69 -8.16
C THR A 88 3.47 -8.59 -9.35
N SER A 89 4.25 -9.67 -9.16
CA SER A 89 4.74 -10.52 -10.26
C SER A 89 3.63 -11.05 -11.17
N ASP A 90 3.83 -11.04 -12.49
CA ASP A 90 2.88 -11.67 -13.43
C ASP A 90 3.08 -13.19 -13.53
N ASN A 91 4.15 -13.73 -12.95
CA ASN A 91 4.38 -15.17 -12.90
C ASN A 91 3.71 -15.79 -11.66
N LEU A 92 2.77 -16.70 -11.88
CA LEU A 92 2.01 -17.39 -10.83
C LEU A 92 2.90 -18.10 -9.80
N VAL A 93 3.98 -18.75 -10.22
CA VAL A 93 4.87 -19.49 -9.30
C VAL A 93 5.58 -18.52 -8.34
N HIS A 94 6.00 -17.35 -8.85
CA HIS A 94 6.59 -16.31 -8.02
C HIS A 94 5.56 -15.73 -7.04
N ARG A 95 4.35 -15.41 -7.50
CA ARG A 95 3.27 -14.93 -6.62
C ARG A 95 2.89 -15.93 -5.55
N LEU A 96 2.75 -17.21 -5.92
CA LEU A 96 2.42 -18.28 -4.97
C LEU A 96 3.48 -18.39 -3.87
N ARG A 97 4.77 -18.31 -4.24
CA ARG A 97 5.87 -18.30 -3.27
C ARG A 97 5.80 -17.10 -2.34
N SER A 98 5.59 -15.89 -2.87
CA SER A 98 5.43 -14.69 -2.06
C SER A 98 4.23 -14.79 -1.11
N ALA A 99 3.08 -15.22 -1.62
CA ALA A 99 1.86 -15.42 -0.86
C ALA A 99 2.06 -16.43 0.28
N TYR A 100 2.71 -17.56 0.01
CA TYR A 100 3.04 -18.55 1.03
C TYR A 100 3.95 -17.98 2.12
N ASN A 101 4.96 -17.20 1.75
CA ASN A 101 5.92 -16.62 2.71
C ASN A 101 5.31 -15.54 3.61
N TYR A 102 4.22 -14.90 3.19
CA TYR A 102 3.61 -13.78 3.90
C TYR A 102 2.27 -14.14 4.56
N LEU A 103 1.35 -14.79 3.84
CA LEU A 103 -0.05 -14.96 4.26
C LEU A 103 -0.24 -15.99 5.38
N TRP A 104 0.81 -16.69 5.83
CA TRP A 104 0.72 -17.48 7.06
C TRP A 104 0.58 -16.58 8.32
N ILE A 105 1.12 -15.36 8.27
CA ILE A 105 1.13 -14.39 9.39
C ILE A 105 -0.29 -14.04 9.86
N PRO A 106 -1.23 -13.61 9.01
CA PRO A 106 -2.59 -13.31 9.46
C PRO A 106 -3.29 -14.52 10.11
N PHE A 107 -3.06 -15.75 9.63
CA PHE A 107 -3.63 -16.95 10.26
C PHE A 107 -2.99 -17.31 11.61
N ASP A 108 -1.69 -17.08 11.76
CA ASP A 108 -1.00 -17.35 13.03
C ASP A 108 -1.28 -16.25 14.07
N THR A 109 -1.43 -14.99 13.64
CA THR A 109 -1.81 -13.88 14.53
C THR A 109 -3.24 -14.00 15.02
N VAL A 110 -4.21 -14.38 14.18
CA VAL A 110 -5.63 -14.45 14.58
C VAL A 110 -5.89 -15.44 15.72
N ASP A 111 -5.06 -16.49 15.84
CA ASP A 111 -5.11 -17.44 16.95
C ASP A 111 -4.82 -16.79 18.32
N THR A 112 -4.19 -15.62 18.34
CA THR A 112 -3.81 -14.90 19.58
C THR A 112 -4.86 -13.91 20.08
N PHE A 113 -5.73 -13.42 19.21
CA PHE A 113 -6.69 -12.36 19.57
C PHE A 113 -8.15 -12.66 19.23
N LEU A 114 -8.47 -13.69 18.42
CA LEU A 114 -9.86 -14.11 18.17
C LEU A 114 -10.11 -15.59 18.53
N PRO A 115 -11.13 -15.87 19.38
CA PRO A 115 -11.52 -17.24 19.70
C PRO A 115 -11.93 -18.04 18.47
N ARG A 116 -11.53 -19.32 18.45
CA ARG A 116 -11.96 -20.30 17.43
C ARG A 116 -13.49 -20.41 17.41
N GLY A 117 -14.07 -20.41 16.21
CA GLY A 117 -15.52 -20.48 16.00
C GLY A 117 -16.27 -19.17 16.21
N SER A 118 -15.60 -18.08 16.63
CA SER A 118 -16.25 -16.76 16.71
C SER A 118 -16.60 -16.22 15.32
N LYS A 119 -17.69 -15.45 15.23
CA LYS A 119 -18.14 -14.84 13.97
C LYS A 119 -17.12 -13.84 13.43
N GLN A 120 -16.48 -13.09 14.33
CA GLN A 120 -15.41 -12.15 14.02
C GLN A 120 -14.24 -12.86 13.34
N ARG A 121 -13.85 -14.03 13.83
CA ARG A 121 -12.80 -14.84 13.20
C ARG A 121 -13.20 -15.32 11.82
N GLN A 122 -14.44 -15.77 11.64
CA GLN A 122 -14.95 -16.19 10.34
C GLN A 122 -14.90 -15.06 9.30
N TRP A 123 -15.26 -13.83 9.69
CA TRP A 123 -15.15 -12.66 8.82
C TRP A 123 -13.70 -12.33 8.48
N TYR A 124 -12.83 -12.31 9.48
CA TYR A 124 -11.39 -12.08 9.28
C TYR A 124 -10.79 -13.11 8.32
N GLU A 125 -11.02 -14.40 8.56
CA GLU A 125 -10.51 -15.48 7.72
C GLU A 125 -11.09 -15.42 6.30
N ALA A 126 -12.36 -15.01 6.14
CA ALA A 126 -12.97 -14.81 4.83
C ALA A 126 -12.29 -13.68 4.04
N ASP A 127 -11.94 -12.56 4.68
CA ASP A 127 -11.25 -11.44 4.04
C ASP A 127 -9.84 -11.86 3.57
N ILE A 128 -9.11 -12.63 4.40
CA ILE A 128 -7.80 -13.19 4.02
C ILE A 128 -7.93 -14.21 2.88
N CYS A 129 -8.98 -15.03 2.89
CA CYS A 129 -9.25 -15.98 1.80
C CYS A 129 -9.55 -15.27 0.47
N TRP A 130 -10.34 -14.20 0.51
CA TRP A 130 -10.60 -13.35 -0.66
C TRP A 130 -9.30 -12.74 -1.20
N LYS A 131 -8.41 -12.27 -0.32
CA LYS A 131 -7.09 -11.77 -0.70
C LYS A 131 -6.24 -12.85 -1.36
N ILE A 132 -6.18 -14.05 -0.80
CA ILE A 132 -5.49 -15.20 -1.41
C ILE A 132 -6.04 -15.48 -2.81
N GLU A 133 -7.37 -15.54 -2.96
CA GLU A 133 -8.03 -15.77 -4.24
C GLU A 133 -7.69 -14.68 -5.26
N ASN A 134 -7.65 -13.41 -4.84
CA ASN A 134 -7.31 -12.31 -5.71
C ASN A 134 -5.84 -12.36 -6.16
N VAL A 135 -4.90 -12.66 -5.26
CA VAL A 135 -3.46 -12.75 -5.58
C VAL A 135 -3.16 -13.92 -6.52
N ILE A 136 -3.83 -15.06 -6.33
CA ILE A 136 -3.49 -16.32 -7.01
C ILE A 136 -4.34 -16.56 -8.26
N ALA A 137 -5.66 -16.39 -8.18
CA ALA A 137 -6.58 -16.81 -9.24
C ALA A 137 -6.94 -15.70 -10.23
N HIS A 138 -6.81 -14.43 -9.84
CA HIS A 138 -7.16 -13.30 -10.69
C HIS A 138 -5.96 -12.80 -11.50
N GLU A 139 -6.21 -12.21 -12.66
CA GLU A 139 -5.18 -11.61 -13.52
C GLU A 139 -5.66 -10.28 -14.12
N GLY A 140 -4.70 -9.52 -14.67
CA GLY A 140 -4.94 -8.23 -15.31
C GLY A 140 -5.68 -7.26 -14.38
N PRO A 141 -6.71 -6.55 -14.86
CA PRO A 141 -7.48 -5.59 -14.07
C PRO A 141 -8.29 -6.20 -12.92
N LYS A 142 -8.54 -7.52 -12.95
CA LYS A 142 -9.31 -8.20 -11.88
C LYS A 142 -8.44 -8.52 -10.66
N ARG A 143 -7.10 -8.54 -10.82
CA ARG A 143 -6.14 -8.70 -9.72
C ARG A 143 -5.78 -7.33 -9.16
N VAL A 144 -6.33 -7.03 -7.99
CA VAL A 144 -6.25 -5.75 -7.30
C VAL A 144 -5.30 -5.78 -6.09
N GLU A 145 -5.10 -6.96 -5.47
CA GLU A 145 -4.19 -7.20 -4.35
C GLU A 145 -2.72 -7.27 -4.82
N ARG A 146 -2.19 -6.12 -5.25
CA ARG A 146 -0.84 -6.00 -5.81
C ARG A 146 0.09 -5.26 -4.85
N LEU A 147 0.33 -5.88 -3.69
CA LEU A 147 1.28 -5.38 -2.69
C LEU A 147 2.68 -5.22 -3.27
N GLU A 148 3.33 -4.14 -2.88
CA GLU A 148 4.74 -3.87 -3.14
C GLU A 148 5.50 -3.83 -1.81
N PRO A 149 6.73 -4.38 -1.75
CA PRO A 149 7.56 -4.27 -0.57
C PRO A 149 7.92 -2.81 -0.29
N LYS A 150 8.18 -2.50 0.97
CA LYS A 150 8.55 -1.16 1.46
C LYS A 150 9.60 -0.48 0.59
N SER A 151 10.62 -1.22 0.17
CA SER A 151 11.73 -0.69 -0.65
C SER A 151 11.27 -0.10 -1.98
N LYS A 152 10.26 -0.68 -2.64
CA LYS A 152 9.71 -0.13 -3.88
C LYS A 152 8.92 1.15 -3.59
N TRP A 153 8.10 1.17 -2.54
CA TRP A 153 7.37 2.38 -2.12
C TRP A 153 8.30 3.54 -1.77
N VAL A 154 9.36 3.28 -1.00
CA VAL A 154 10.41 4.27 -0.68
C VAL A 154 11.03 4.84 -1.95
N GLN A 155 11.37 3.99 -2.93
CA GLN A 155 11.91 4.45 -4.20
C GLN A 155 10.92 5.33 -4.97
N ARG A 156 9.63 4.97 -4.99
CA ARG A 156 8.60 5.77 -5.66
C ARG A 156 8.40 7.13 -5.02
N MET A 157 8.34 7.19 -3.70
CA MET A 157 8.22 8.44 -2.96
C MET A 157 9.39 9.37 -3.26
N ARG A 158 10.62 8.84 -3.26
CA ARG A 158 11.82 9.61 -3.63
C ARG A 158 11.78 10.08 -5.09
N ASN A 159 11.35 9.23 -6.02
CA ASN A 159 11.19 9.60 -7.44
C ASN A 159 10.13 10.71 -7.63
N ALA A 160 9.09 10.73 -6.80
CA ALA A 160 8.07 11.79 -6.76
C ALA A 160 8.50 13.03 -5.96
N SER A 161 9.79 13.18 -5.65
CA SER A 161 10.37 14.33 -4.94
C SER A 161 9.84 14.53 -3.52
N PHE A 162 9.62 13.42 -2.81
CA PHE A 162 9.44 13.42 -1.36
C PHE A 162 10.74 13.08 -0.63
N ARG A 163 10.92 13.65 0.57
CA ARG A 163 12.00 13.31 1.51
C ARG A 163 11.46 12.50 2.67
N GLY A 164 12.07 11.36 2.96
CA GLY A 164 11.74 10.57 4.15
C GLY A 164 12.11 11.31 5.43
N ILE A 165 11.33 11.12 6.48
CA ILE A 165 11.63 11.62 7.83
C ILE A 165 11.40 10.53 8.86
N SER A 166 12.25 10.50 9.89
CA SER A 166 12.13 9.56 11.00
C SER A 166 10.97 9.94 11.93
N PHE A 167 10.31 8.93 12.49
CA PHE A 167 9.38 9.10 13.60
C PHE A 167 10.14 9.48 14.89
N SER A 168 9.47 10.18 15.81
CA SER A 168 10.10 10.59 17.07
C SER A 168 10.34 9.39 18.00
N GLU A 169 11.33 9.49 18.88
CA GLU A 169 11.64 8.43 19.85
C GLU A 169 10.46 8.17 20.79
N GLU A 170 9.72 9.22 21.15
CA GLU A 170 8.55 9.14 22.03
C GLU A 170 7.46 8.31 21.36
N ALA A 171 7.14 8.58 20.08
CA ALA A 171 6.15 7.82 19.32
C ALA A 171 6.56 6.36 19.17
N ILE A 172 7.84 6.08 18.89
CA ILE A 172 8.35 4.70 18.78
C ILE A 172 8.25 3.98 20.12
N THR A 173 8.56 4.66 21.23
CA THR A 173 8.50 4.09 22.58
C THR A 173 7.07 3.78 22.99
N GLU A 174 6.13 4.66 22.67
CA GLU A 174 4.70 4.45 22.91
C GLU A 174 4.18 3.21 22.17
N VAL A 175 4.51 3.08 20.87
CA VAL A 175 4.13 1.89 20.09
C VAL A 175 4.74 0.62 20.67
N LYS A 176 6.01 0.65 21.10
CA LYS A 176 6.65 -0.52 21.74
C LYS A 176 5.94 -0.92 23.03
N SER A 177 5.63 0.04 23.91
CA SER A 177 4.89 -0.21 25.14
C SER A 177 3.54 -0.86 24.87
N MET A 178 2.81 -0.36 23.86
CA MET A 178 1.53 -0.94 23.44
C MET A 178 1.69 -2.39 22.96
N LEU A 179 2.72 -2.70 22.18
CA LEU A 179 2.95 -4.07 21.70
C LEU A 179 3.30 -5.04 22.84
N ASP A 180 4.09 -4.60 23.81
CA ASP A 180 4.47 -5.38 24.99
C ASP A 180 3.25 -5.75 25.86
N GLU A 181 2.22 -4.91 25.89
CA GLU A 181 0.97 -5.15 26.61
C GLU A 181 0.01 -6.10 25.89
N HIS A 182 0.01 -6.11 24.55
CA HIS A 182 -1.09 -6.67 23.78
C HIS A 182 -0.86 -8.05 23.15
N ALA A 183 0.37 -8.49 22.83
CA ALA A 183 0.60 -9.89 22.44
C ALA A 183 2.07 -10.30 22.28
N ALA A 184 2.41 -11.46 22.85
CA ALA A 184 3.66 -12.16 22.59
C ALA A 184 3.78 -12.54 21.11
N GLY A 185 4.83 -12.07 20.45
CA GLY A 185 5.12 -12.35 19.04
C GLY A 185 5.14 -11.11 18.17
N TRP A 186 4.46 -10.03 18.55
CA TRP A 186 4.63 -8.74 17.86
C TRP A 186 5.96 -8.10 18.26
N GLY A 187 6.54 -7.35 17.32
CA GLY A 187 7.74 -6.57 17.56
C GLY A 187 7.84 -5.40 16.60
N LEU A 188 8.70 -4.44 16.92
CA LEU A 188 8.90 -3.23 16.12
C LEU A 188 10.36 -3.14 15.67
N LYS A 189 10.59 -3.20 14.36
CA LYS A 189 11.89 -2.90 13.75
C LYS A 189 11.93 -1.43 13.36
N ARG A 190 12.99 -0.74 13.78
CA ARG A 190 13.30 0.61 13.34
C ARG A 190 14.39 0.56 12.27
N GLU A 191 14.20 1.27 11.19
CA GLU A 191 15.26 1.63 10.25
C GLU A 191 15.41 3.17 10.23
N GLU A 192 16.34 3.72 9.45
CA GLU A 192 16.73 5.14 9.54
C GLU A 192 15.54 6.11 9.43
N GLU A 193 14.64 5.89 8.46
CA GLU A 193 13.51 6.78 8.14
C GLU A 193 12.14 6.11 8.31
N ASP A 194 12.10 4.87 8.80
CA ASP A 194 10.88 4.06 8.79
C ASP A 194 10.75 3.09 9.96
N VAL A 195 9.53 2.60 10.13
CA VAL A 195 9.17 1.67 11.19
C VAL A 195 8.44 0.50 10.57
N VAL A 196 8.80 -0.72 10.97
CA VAL A 196 8.20 -1.95 10.48
C VAL A 196 7.67 -2.77 11.65
N LEU A 197 6.36 -3.02 11.64
CA LEU A 197 5.72 -3.95 12.53
C LEU A 197 6.04 -5.38 12.07
N THR A 198 6.42 -6.22 13.03
CA THR A 198 6.87 -7.59 12.79
C THR A 198 6.07 -8.59 13.59
N TRP A 199 5.88 -9.79 13.05
CA TRP A 199 5.31 -10.94 13.72
C TRP A 199 6.31 -12.09 13.74
N LYS A 200 6.72 -12.53 14.93
CA LYS A 200 7.78 -13.53 15.14
C LYS A 200 9.02 -13.22 14.30
N GLY A 201 9.40 -11.94 14.23
CA GLY A 201 10.54 -11.43 13.47
C GLY A 201 10.33 -11.27 11.95
N HIS A 202 9.15 -11.58 11.41
CA HIS A 202 8.83 -11.39 10.00
C HIS A 202 8.13 -10.05 9.78
N ASN A 203 8.51 -9.30 8.74
CA ASN A 203 7.87 -8.02 8.42
C ASN A 203 6.39 -8.23 8.06
N VAL A 204 5.52 -7.37 8.58
CA VAL A 204 4.07 -7.40 8.33
C VAL A 204 3.64 -6.10 7.68
N VAL A 205 3.76 -5.00 8.40
CA VAL A 205 3.31 -3.67 7.98
C VAL A 205 4.45 -2.69 8.16
N PHE A 206 4.69 -1.84 7.17
CA PHE A 206 5.61 -0.71 7.33
C PHE A 206 4.82 0.60 7.47
N ALA A 207 5.42 1.57 8.15
CA ALA A 207 4.98 2.94 8.20
C ALA A 207 6.16 3.86 7.86
N THR A 208 5.91 4.82 6.97
CA THR A 208 6.90 5.81 6.50
C THR A 208 6.26 7.20 6.51
N ALA A 209 7.06 8.23 6.79
CA ALA A 209 6.62 9.61 6.81
C ALA A 209 7.46 10.46 5.85
N TRP A 210 6.82 11.41 5.17
CA TRP A 210 7.41 12.09 4.03
C TRP A 210 7.08 13.59 4.00
N LEU A 211 8.07 14.41 3.67
CA LEU A 211 7.91 15.84 3.40
C LEU A 211 8.02 16.13 1.91
N THR A 212 7.36 17.18 1.45
CA THR A 212 7.60 17.76 0.13
C THR A 212 8.93 18.52 0.10
N ILE A 213 9.71 18.37 -0.97
CA ILE A 213 10.96 19.11 -1.22
C ILE A 213 10.74 20.12 -2.35
#